data_AF-A0AA86YS97-F1
#
_entry.id   AF-A0AA86YS97-F1
#
_cell.length_a   1.000
_cell.length_b   1.000
_cell.length_c   1.000
_cell.angle_alpha   90.00
_cell.angle_beta   90.00
_cell.angle_gamma   90.00
#
_symmetry.space_group_name_H-M   'P 1'
#
loop_
_entity.id
_entity.type
_entity.pdbx_description
1 polymer ?
#
loop_
_entity_poly.entity_id
_entity_poly.type
_entity_poly.pdbx_seq_one_letter_code
_entity_poly.pdbx_strand_id
1 'polypeptide(L)'
;MNELKDIYDILIEKYNEQRKIALEMTSACKWLSPSVKKEVVEILSGDSKKVQEWVDMYKANFFDKKGHVSKHAVSEIRVREYMMMFRSSGEGLNHYTKALFLWIGINKSWSEFCWDFDKKAAVEALIVAICRLAKLGSIEGYRELLKIERECRLKRISSSKKGGNVVAELAALFRNEAIRLLHRAKSDGKEWKSKKKAVEAIENELWQFIETKRKEGHKTLLKQESLNDAVLRWAKCHDDLRFALENVVKNKKTRRD
;
A
#
# COMPACT_ATOMS: atom_id res chain seq x y z
N MET A 1 -46.35 -25.29 10.03
CA MET A 1 -45.46 -24.49 9.18
C MET A 1 -44.05 -24.71 9.66
N ASN A 2 -43.15 -25.15 8.78
CA ASN A 2 -41.79 -25.53 9.15
C ASN A 2 -40.88 -24.33 8.85
N GLU A 3 -40.79 -23.37 9.77
CA GLU A 3 -40.06 -22.08 9.60
C GLU A 3 -38.66 -22.26 8.99
N LEU A 4 -37.95 -23.35 9.32
CA LEU A 4 -36.64 -23.67 8.76
C LEU A 4 -36.67 -23.96 7.25
N LYS A 5 -37.76 -24.51 6.73
CA LYS A 5 -37.95 -24.73 5.28
C LYS A 5 -38.12 -23.41 4.55
N ASP A 6 -38.97 -22.53 5.06
CA ASP A 6 -39.18 -21.21 4.45
C ASP A 6 -37.88 -20.40 4.44
N ILE A 7 -37.11 -20.45 5.54
CA ILE A 7 -35.76 -19.85 5.61
C ILE A 7 -34.82 -20.49 4.58
N TYR A 8 -34.80 -21.83 4.47
CA TYR A 8 -33.91 -22.53 3.56
C TYR A 8 -34.21 -22.19 2.09
N ASP A 9 -35.49 -22.15 1.70
CA ASP A 9 -35.92 -21.83 0.36
C ASP A 9 -35.50 -20.38 -0.02
N ILE A 10 -35.69 -19.41 0.90
CA ILE A 10 -35.19 -18.03 0.72
C ILE A 10 -33.66 -18.00 0.55
N LEU A 11 -32.92 -18.78 1.34
CA LEU A 11 -31.47 -18.84 1.23
C LEU A 11 -31.02 -19.47 -0.10
N ILE A 12 -31.73 -20.45 -0.63
CA ILE A 12 -31.45 -21.05 -1.94
C ILE A 12 -31.62 -20.01 -3.04
N GLU A 13 -32.72 -19.23 -3.02
CA GLU A 13 -32.91 -18.13 -3.95
C GLU A 13 -31.76 -17.11 -3.86
N LYS A 14 -31.38 -16.73 -2.63
CA LYS A 14 -30.28 -15.79 -2.42
C LYS A 14 -28.93 -16.34 -2.89
N TYR A 15 -28.68 -17.62 -2.68
CA TYR A 15 -27.49 -18.30 -3.18
C TYR A 15 -27.42 -18.22 -4.71
N ASN A 16 -28.53 -18.50 -5.40
CA ASN A 16 -28.57 -18.46 -6.86
C ASN A 16 -28.35 -17.05 -7.42
N GLU A 17 -28.92 -16.02 -6.78
CA GLU A 17 -28.67 -14.62 -7.12
C GLU A 17 -27.18 -14.26 -6.96
N GLN A 18 -26.59 -14.57 -5.80
CA GLN A 18 -25.18 -14.28 -5.52
C GLN A 18 -24.22 -15.10 -6.40
N ARG A 19 -24.58 -16.34 -6.73
CA ARG A 19 -23.84 -17.20 -7.65
C ARG A 19 -23.76 -16.55 -9.04
N LYS A 20 -24.88 -16.04 -9.55
CA LYS A 20 -24.92 -15.33 -10.84
C LYS A 20 -23.99 -14.11 -10.83
N ILE A 21 -24.09 -13.28 -9.80
CA ILE A 21 -23.22 -12.09 -9.64
C ILE A 21 -21.74 -12.52 -9.59
N ALA A 22 -21.41 -13.54 -8.80
CA ALA A 22 -20.03 -14.00 -8.67
C ALA A 22 -19.46 -14.54 -10.00
N LEU A 23 -20.27 -15.22 -10.81
CA LEU A 23 -19.88 -15.69 -12.15
C LEU A 23 -19.63 -14.52 -13.12
N GLU A 24 -20.52 -13.52 -13.12
CA GLU A 24 -20.35 -12.30 -13.92
C GLU A 24 -19.06 -11.56 -13.52
N MET A 25 -18.84 -11.36 -12.22
CA MET A 25 -17.62 -10.74 -11.70
C MET A 25 -16.36 -11.53 -12.05
N THR A 26 -16.41 -12.86 -11.93
CA THR A 26 -15.30 -13.75 -12.31
C THR A 26 -14.95 -13.60 -13.78
N SER A 27 -15.96 -13.53 -14.64
CA SER A 27 -15.77 -13.36 -16.08
C SER A 27 -15.10 -12.02 -16.42
N ALA A 28 -15.55 -10.93 -15.79
CA ALA A 28 -15.05 -9.57 -15.99
C ALA A 28 -13.68 -9.31 -15.32
N CYS A 29 -13.32 -10.12 -14.33
CA CYS A 29 -12.11 -9.95 -13.54
C CYS A 29 -10.83 -10.07 -14.40
N LYS A 30 -10.06 -8.99 -14.50
CA LYS A 30 -8.91 -8.92 -15.43
C LYS A 30 -7.67 -9.70 -14.95
N TRP A 31 -7.51 -9.88 -13.65
CA TRP A 31 -6.31 -10.51 -13.08
C TRP A 31 -6.45 -12.02 -12.89
N LEU A 32 -7.68 -12.56 -12.93
CA LEU A 32 -7.90 -13.99 -12.88
C LEU A 32 -7.45 -14.64 -14.19
N SER A 33 -6.68 -15.73 -14.08
CA SER A 33 -6.29 -16.48 -15.27
C SER A 33 -7.51 -17.13 -15.95
N PRO A 34 -7.48 -17.33 -17.28
CA PRO A 34 -8.56 -18.03 -17.98
C PRO A 34 -8.86 -19.42 -17.42
N SER A 35 -7.82 -20.15 -16.98
CA SER A 35 -7.95 -21.47 -16.35
C SER A 35 -8.71 -21.40 -15.02
N VAL A 36 -8.44 -20.40 -14.18
CA VAL A 36 -9.17 -20.22 -12.91
C VAL A 36 -10.62 -19.86 -13.19
N LYS A 37 -10.91 -18.98 -14.16
CA LYS A 37 -12.28 -18.61 -14.52
C LYS A 37 -13.10 -19.83 -14.94
N LYS A 38 -12.53 -20.69 -15.80
CA LYS A 38 -13.18 -21.94 -16.23
C LYS A 38 -13.45 -22.85 -15.05
N GLU A 39 -12.47 -23.02 -14.16
CA GLU A 39 -12.60 -23.87 -12.97
C GLU A 39 -13.67 -23.33 -11.99
N VAL A 40 -13.80 -22.02 -11.82
CA VAL A 40 -14.86 -21.42 -11.00
C VAL A 40 -16.25 -21.72 -11.57
N VAL A 41 -16.42 -21.65 -12.90
CA VAL A 41 -17.68 -22.01 -13.57
C VAL A 41 -18.01 -23.48 -13.32
N GLU A 42 -17.02 -24.37 -13.48
CA GLU A 42 -17.17 -25.80 -13.23
C GLU A 42 -17.49 -26.10 -11.77
N ILE A 43 -16.83 -25.47 -10.81
CA ILE A 43 -17.12 -25.66 -9.38
C ILE A 43 -18.55 -25.27 -9.04
N LEU A 44 -19.07 -24.22 -9.66
CA LEU A 44 -20.40 -23.70 -9.37
C LEU A 44 -21.50 -24.33 -10.22
N SER A 45 -21.23 -25.24 -11.16
CA SER A 45 -22.27 -25.83 -12.03
C SER A 45 -23.21 -26.82 -11.32
N GLY A 46 -22.85 -27.27 -10.11
CA GLY A 46 -23.64 -28.21 -9.28
C GLY A 46 -23.27 -29.68 -9.48
N ASP A 47 -22.69 -30.02 -10.63
CA ASP A 47 -22.20 -31.35 -11.01
C ASP A 47 -20.66 -31.49 -10.94
N SER A 48 -19.99 -30.54 -10.28
CA SER A 48 -18.54 -30.52 -10.15
C SER A 48 -18.02 -31.80 -9.48
N LYS A 49 -17.31 -32.64 -10.25
CA LYS A 49 -16.66 -33.84 -9.72
C LYS A 49 -15.73 -33.53 -8.55
N LYS A 50 -14.97 -32.43 -8.67
CA LYS A 50 -14.05 -31.97 -7.62
C LYS A 50 -14.80 -31.61 -6.33
N VAL A 51 -15.97 -30.97 -6.42
CA VAL A 51 -16.79 -30.69 -5.25
C VAL A 51 -17.30 -31.99 -4.62
N GLN A 52 -17.81 -32.91 -5.45
CA GLN A 52 -18.34 -34.18 -4.97
C GLN A 52 -17.28 -35.03 -4.26
N GLU A 53 -16.05 -35.09 -4.77
CA GLU A 53 -14.93 -35.78 -4.11
C GLU A 53 -14.70 -35.27 -2.67
N TRP A 54 -14.73 -33.95 -2.47
CA TRP A 54 -14.60 -33.36 -1.13
C TRP A 54 -15.82 -33.62 -0.25
N VAL A 55 -17.01 -33.53 -0.81
CA VAL A 55 -18.27 -33.77 -0.09
C VAL A 55 -18.34 -35.24 0.36
N ASP A 56 -17.95 -36.19 -0.48
CA ASP A 56 -17.96 -37.61 -0.15
C ASP A 56 -16.95 -37.95 0.95
N MET A 57 -15.78 -37.29 0.96
CA MET A 57 -14.86 -37.36 2.10
C MET A 57 -15.50 -36.85 3.39
N TYR A 58 -16.36 -35.82 3.35
CA TYR A 58 -17.05 -35.32 4.53
C TYR A 58 -18.17 -36.24 4.99
N LYS A 59 -18.96 -36.78 4.05
CA LYS A 59 -20.00 -37.77 4.34
C LYS A 59 -19.43 -38.99 5.08
N ALA A 60 -18.26 -39.47 4.66
CA ALA A 60 -17.58 -40.60 5.29
C ALA A 60 -17.22 -40.37 6.77
N ASN A 61 -17.00 -39.11 7.17
CA ASN A 61 -16.70 -38.72 8.55
C ASN A 61 -17.92 -38.19 9.32
N PHE A 62 -19.04 -37.99 8.62
CA PHE A 62 -20.22 -37.35 9.18
C PHE A 62 -21.00 -38.26 10.10
N PHE A 63 -21.08 -39.54 9.77
CA PHE A 63 -21.74 -40.52 10.61
C PHE A 63 -20.73 -41.27 11.47
N ASP A 64 -21.09 -41.53 12.73
CA ASP A 64 -20.33 -42.43 13.59
C ASP A 64 -20.47 -43.89 13.11
N LYS A 65 -19.73 -44.81 13.73
CA LYS A 65 -19.79 -46.25 13.39
C LYS A 65 -21.18 -46.89 13.57
N LYS A 66 -22.11 -46.19 14.23
CA LYS A 66 -23.49 -46.61 14.48
C LYS A 66 -24.49 -45.89 13.55
N GLY A 67 -24.02 -45.06 12.62
CA GLY A 67 -24.86 -44.33 11.67
C GLY A 67 -25.48 -43.03 12.22
N HIS A 68 -25.09 -42.57 13.42
CA HIS A 68 -25.56 -41.29 13.95
C HIS A 68 -24.70 -40.13 13.50
N VAL A 69 -25.24 -38.91 13.44
CA VAL A 69 -24.45 -37.71 13.17
C VAL A 69 -23.36 -37.53 14.23
N SER A 70 -22.11 -37.51 13.79
CA SER A 70 -20.93 -37.30 14.61
C SER A 70 -20.94 -35.89 15.17
N LYS A 71 -20.87 -35.76 16.51
CA LYS A 71 -20.83 -34.47 17.22
C LYS A 71 -19.65 -33.58 16.80
N HIS A 72 -18.61 -34.15 16.19
CA HIS A 72 -17.40 -33.43 15.79
C HIS A 72 -17.38 -33.05 14.30
N ALA A 73 -18.25 -33.61 13.47
CA ALA A 73 -18.17 -33.45 12.02
C ALA A 73 -18.31 -31.98 11.57
N VAL A 74 -19.25 -31.24 12.16
CA VAL A 74 -19.46 -29.82 11.84
C VAL A 74 -18.24 -28.97 12.23
N SER A 75 -17.62 -29.22 13.39
CA SER A 75 -16.41 -28.51 13.80
C SER A 75 -15.21 -28.84 12.91
N GLU A 76 -15.10 -30.09 12.47
CA GLU A 76 -13.99 -30.52 11.61
C GLU A 76 -14.07 -29.90 10.21
N ILE A 77 -15.27 -29.84 9.63
CA ILE A 77 -15.51 -29.16 8.34
C ILE A 77 -15.09 -27.69 8.43
N ARG A 78 -15.44 -26.98 9.51
CA ARG A 78 -15.02 -25.58 9.72
C ARG A 78 -13.50 -25.43 9.85
N VAL A 79 -12.81 -26.33 10.55
CA VAL A 79 -11.33 -26.30 10.64
C VAL A 79 -10.70 -26.54 9.27
N ARG A 80 -11.27 -27.44 8.47
CA ARG A 80 -10.81 -27.72 7.10
C ARG A 80 -10.97 -26.51 6.18
N GLU A 81 -12.02 -25.69 6.36
CA GLU A 81 -12.12 -24.37 5.69
C GLU A 81 -10.88 -23.53 5.94
N TYR A 82 -10.59 -23.27 7.22
CA TYR A 82 -9.51 -22.37 7.61
C TYR A 82 -8.17 -22.88 7.09
N MET A 83 -7.94 -24.19 7.17
CA MET A 83 -6.72 -24.81 6.63
C MET A 83 -6.60 -24.65 5.12
N MET A 84 -7.69 -24.83 4.36
CA MET A 84 -7.72 -24.64 2.91
C MET A 84 -7.40 -23.18 2.56
N MET A 85 -8.11 -22.24 3.18
CA MET A 85 -7.93 -20.81 2.92
C MET A 85 -6.54 -20.31 3.34
N PHE A 86 -6.01 -20.80 4.46
CA PHE A 86 -4.69 -20.42 4.96
C PHE A 86 -3.58 -20.90 4.01
N ARG A 87 -3.62 -22.17 3.60
CA ARG A 87 -2.63 -22.72 2.66
C ARG A 87 -2.63 -21.95 1.34
N SER A 88 -3.81 -21.68 0.78
CA SER A 88 -3.92 -20.98 -0.50
C SER A 88 -3.59 -19.49 -0.43
N SER A 89 -3.53 -18.89 0.76
CA SER A 89 -3.16 -17.47 0.91
C SER A 89 -1.69 -17.19 0.59
N GLY A 90 -0.81 -18.19 0.75
CA GLY A 90 0.62 -18.09 0.40
C GLY A 90 0.91 -18.31 -1.09
N GLU A 91 -0.02 -18.88 -1.85
CA GLU A 91 0.18 -19.32 -3.25
C GLU A 91 -0.32 -18.31 -4.28
N GLY A 92 -0.75 -17.13 -3.83
CA GLY A 92 -1.22 -16.02 -4.66
C GLY A 92 -2.72 -16.04 -4.94
N LEU A 93 -3.20 -14.95 -5.55
CA LEU A 93 -4.63 -14.66 -5.66
C LEU A 93 -5.40 -15.69 -6.50
N ASN A 94 -4.81 -16.25 -7.56
CA ASN A 94 -5.45 -17.30 -8.36
C ASN A 94 -5.73 -18.55 -7.52
N HIS A 95 -4.77 -19.01 -6.71
CA HIS A 95 -4.96 -20.17 -5.83
C HIS A 95 -5.97 -19.88 -4.73
N TYR A 96 -5.87 -18.69 -4.10
CA TYR A 96 -6.83 -18.25 -3.10
C TYR A 96 -8.27 -18.23 -3.66
N THR A 97 -8.47 -17.69 -4.86
CA THR A 97 -9.79 -17.66 -5.50
C THR A 97 -10.31 -19.05 -5.81
N LYS A 98 -9.48 -19.97 -6.33
CA LYS A 98 -9.88 -21.37 -6.54
C LYS A 98 -10.34 -22.02 -5.24
N ALA A 99 -9.56 -21.88 -4.17
CA ALA A 99 -9.89 -22.44 -2.86
C ALA A 99 -11.19 -21.85 -2.30
N LEU A 100 -11.37 -20.53 -2.43
CA LEU A 100 -12.60 -19.85 -2.03
C LEU A 100 -13.83 -20.42 -2.74
N PHE A 101 -13.79 -20.53 -4.07
CA PHE A 101 -14.93 -21.04 -4.84
C PHE A 101 -15.15 -22.52 -4.62
N LEU A 102 -14.08 -23.32 -4.48
CA LEU A 102 -14.20 -24.72 -4.10
C LEU A 102 -14.94 -24.87 -2.77
N TRP A 103 -14.59 -24.04 -1.77
CA TRP A 103 -15.27 -24.04 -0.49
C TRP A 103 -16.76 -23.68 -0.59
N ILE A 104 -17.10 -22.72 -1.46
CA ILE A 104 -18.50 -22.34 -1.74
C ILE A 104 -19.26 -23.54 -2.31
N GLY A 105 -18.70 -24.23 -3.31
CA GLY A 105 -19.32 -25.41 -3.94
C GLY A 105 -19.52 -26.56 -2.94
N ILE A 106 -18.50 -26.81 -2.11
CA ILE A 106 -18.56 -27.81 -1.03
C ILE A 106 -19.71 -27.50 -0.07
N ASN A 107 -19.81 -26.25 0.41
CA ASN A 107 -20.86 -25.88 1.37
C ASN A 107 -22.26 -25.92 0.76
N LYS A 108 -22.42 -25.58 -0.54
CA LYS A 108 -23.71 -25.71 -1.21
C LYS A 108 -24.16 -27.18 -1.28
N SER A 109 -23.27 -28.06 -1.72
CA SER A 109 -23.56 -29.49 -1.85
C SER A 109 -23.75 -30.15 -0.48
N TRP A 110 -22.95 -29.74 0.51
CA TRP A 110 -23.08 -30.17 1.89
C TRP A 110 -24.42 -29.76 2.51
N SER A 111 -24.86 -28.54 2.20
CA SER A 111 -26.15 -28.03 2.63
C SER A 111 -27.32 -28.89 2.13
N GLU A 112 -27.29 -29.26 0.84
CA GLU A 112 -28.31 -30.12 0.24
C GLU A 112 -28.33 -31.51 0.89
N PHE A 113 -27.14 -32.09 1.11
CA PHE A 113 -27.02 -33.38 1.78
C PHE A 113 -27.56 -33.37 3.22
N CYS A 114 -27.24 -32.34 4.00
CA CYS A 114 -27.69 -32.25 5.38
C CYS A 114 -29.18 -31.97 5.53
N TRP A 115 -29.88 -31.50 4.48
CA TRP A 115 -31.27 -31.06 4.60
C TRP A 115 -32.20 -32.13 5.19
N ASP A 116 -31.99 -33.38 4.82
CA ASP A 116 -32.83 -34.51 5.22
C ASP A 116 -32.53 -35.04 6.64
N PHE A 117 -31.36 -34.72 7.19
CA PHE A 117 -30.87 -35.33 8.44
C PHE A 117 -30.54 -34.32 9.55
N ASP A 118 -30.11 -33.11 9.18
CA ASP A 118 -29.78 -32.00 10.07
C ASP A 118 -30.02 -30.65 9.36
N LYS A 119 -31.27 -30.17 9.45
CA LYS A 119 -31.70 -28.89 8.86
C LYS A 119 -30.88 -27.70 9.36
N LYS A 120 -30.37 -27.74 10.58
CA LYS A 120 -29.56 -26.64 11.13
C LYS A 120 -28.20 -26.62 10.44
N ALA A 121 -27.52 -27.76 10.34
CA ALA A 121 -26.27 -27.87 9.60
C ALA A 121 -26.44 -27.48 8.13
N ALA A 122 -27.58 -27.84 7.51
CA ALA A 122 -27.91 -27.46 6.15
C ALA A 122 -27.99 -25.93 5.97
N VAL A 123 -28.74 -25.25 6.85
CA VAL A 123 -28.88 -23.79 6.84
C VAL A 123 -27.54 -23.09 7.10
N GLU A 124 -26.76 -23.56 8.08
CA GLU A 124 -25.44 -22.98 8.40
C GLU A 124 -24.48 -23.06 7.20
N ALA A 125 -24.41 -24.22 6.55
CA ALA A 125 -23.55 -24.40 5.37
C ALA A 125 -23.99 -23.48 4.21
N LEU A 126 -25.29 -23.34 3.97
CA LEU A 126 -25.79 -22.47 2.91
C LEU A 126 -25.46 -21.00 3.17
N ILE A 127 -25.61 -20.53 4.41
CA ILE A 127 -25.22 -19.18 4.82
C ILE A 127 -23.73 -18.95 4.56
N VAL A 128 -22.87 -19.91 4.93
CA VAL A 128 -21.42 -19.82 4.66
C VAL A 128 -21.17 -19.66 3.15
N ALA A 129 -21.79 -20.48 2.31
CA ALA A 129 -21.65 -20.39 0.86
C ALA A 129 -22.05 -19.00 0.33
N ILE A 130 -23.20 -18.46 0.77
CA ILE A 130 -23.70 -17.14 0.38
C ILE A 130 -22.72 -16.03 0.83
N CYS A 131 -22.32 -16.03 2.10
CA CYS A 131 -21.40 -15.02 2.64
C CYS A 131 -20.04 -15.01 1.93
N ARG A 132 -19.61 -16.16 1.40
CA ARG A 132 -18.33 -16.30 0.70
C ARG A 132 -18.42 -15.88 -0.77
N LEU A 133 -19.57 -16.03 -1.43
CA LEU A 133 -19.79 -15.57 -2.82
C LEU A 133 -19.52 -14.07 -3.00
N ALA A 134 -19.86 -13.24 -1.99
CA ALA A 134 -19.62 -11.80 -2.03
C ALA A 134 -18.13 -11.41 -1.94
N LYS A 135 -17.24 -12.31 -1.50
CA LYS A 135 -15.83 -11.96 -1.23
C LYS A 135 -15.02 -11.60 -2.47
N LEU A 136 -15.35 -12.13 -3.65
CA LEU A 136 -14.61 -11.80 -4.87
C LEU A 136 -14.69 -10.29 -5.17
N GLY A 137 -15.86 -9.68 -4.95
CA GLY A 137 -16.03 -8.24 -5.12
C GLY A 137 -15.22 -7.41 -4.13
N SER A 138 -15.11 -7.86 -2.88
CA SER A 138 -14.25 -7.21 -1.89
C SER A 138 -12.76 -7.25 -2.28
N ILE A 139 -12.29 -8.37 -2.85
CA ILE A 139 -10.90 -8.52 -3.31
C ILE A 139 -10.60 -7.55 -4.44
N GLU A 140 -11.48 -7.46 -5.45
CA GLU A 140 -11.28 -6.54 -6.57
C GLU A 140 -11.33 -5.07 -6.11
N GLY A 141 -12.29 -4.72 -5.27
CA GLY A 141 -12.39 -3.37 -4.69
C GLY A 141 -11.13 -2.97 -3.93
N TYR A 142 -10.60 -3.85 -3.07
CA TYR A 142 -9.38 -3.58 -2.32
C TYR A 142 -8.15 -3.42 -3.23
N ARG A 143 -8.06 -4.23 -4.29
CA ARG A 143 -6.96 -4.13 -5.26
C ARG A 143 -6.96 -2.80 -6.00
N GLU A 144 -8.12 -2.30 -6.42
CA GLU A 144 -8.20 -1.00 -7.09
C GLU A 144 -7.84 0.15 -6.14
N LEU A 145 -8.26 0.08 -4.88
CA LEU A 145 -7.83 1.05 -3.85
C LEU A 145 -6.32 1.07 -3.65
N LEU A 146 -5.66 -0.09 -3.60
CA LEU A 146 -4.20 -0.17 -3.51
C LEU A 146 -3.51 0.43 -4.75
N LYS A 147 -4.08 0.26 -5.94
CA LYS A 147 -3.55 0.86 -7.16
C LYS A 147 -3.63 2.39 -7.10
N ILE A 148 -4.79 2.92 -6.70
CA ILE A 148 -4.99 4.36 -6.48
C ILE A 148 -4.00 4.91 -5.44
N GLU A 149 -3.80 4.20 -4.32
CA GLU A 149 -2.82 4.59 -3.29
C GLU A 149 -1.40 4.68 -3.87
N ARG A 150 -0.97 3.66 -4.62
CA ARG A 150 0.36 3.63 -5.25
C ARG A 150 0.55 4.80 -6.22
N GLU A 151 -0.44 5.08 -7.06
CA GLU A 151 -0.41 6.22 -7.98
C GLU A 151 -0.32 7.56 -7.23
N CYS A 152 -1.13 7.74 -6.18
CA CYS A 152 -1.06 8.91 -5.31
C CYS A 152 0.30 9.05 -4.61
N ARG A 153 0.88 7.94 -4.15
CA ARG A 153 2.22 7.91 -3.54
C ARG A 153 3.30 8.31 -4.55
N LEU A 154 3.27 7.77 -5.76
CA LEU A 154 4.21 8.15 -6.83
C LEU A 154 4.09 9.64 -7.19
N LYS A 155 2.86 10.16 -7.30
CA LYS A 155 2.63 11.60 -7.49
C LYS A 155 3.26 12.42 -6.37
N ARG A 156 3.03 12.07 -5.10
CA ARG A 156 3.67 12.74 -3.95
C ARG A 156 5.19 12.72 -4.04
N ILE A 157 5.79 11.56 -4.33
CA ILE A 157 7.25 11.42 -4.50
C ILE A 157 7.75 12.35 -5.62
N SER A 158 7.06 12.38 -6.77
CA SER A 158 7.46 13.23 -7.89
C SER A 158 7.38 14.72 -7.55
N SER A 159 6.32 15.15 -6.85
CA SER A 159 6.17 16.53 -6.39
C SER A 159 7.23 16.91 -5.36
N SER A 160 7.54 16.02 -4.41
CA SER A 160 8.61 16.23 -3.44
C SER A 160 9.99 16.34 -4.11
N LYS A 161 10.28 15.52 -5.12
CA LYS A 161 11.52 15.63 -5.92
C LYS A 161 11.61 16.99 -6.63
N LYS A 162 10.52 17.43 -7.27
CA LYS A 162 10.46 18.75 -7.92
C LYS A 162 10.68 19.88 -6.91
N GLY A 163 10.02 19.82 -5.77
CA GLY A 163 10.22 20.79 -4.68
C GLY A 163 11.66 20.78 -4.17
N GLY A 164 12.26 19.61 -3.98
CA GLY A 164 13.66 19.46 -3.57
C GLY A 164 14.63 20.08 -4.57
N ASN A 165 14.44 19.87 -5.88
CA ASN A 165 15.28 20.48 -6.91
C ASN A 165 15.19 22.01 -6.88
N VAL A 166 13.98 22.57 -6.79
CA VAL A 166 13.78 24.03 -6.70
C VAL A 166 14.49 24.60 -5.47
N VAL A 167 14.42 23.92 -4.32
CA VAL A 167 15.12 24.35 -3.10
C VAL A 167 16.64 24.29 -3.28
N ALA A 168 17.16 23.24 -3.92
CA ALA A 168 18.60 23.08 -4.17
C ALA A 168 19.15 24.15 -5.14
N GLU A 169 18.42 24.44 -6.22
CA GLU A 169 18.77 25.51 -7.17
C GLU A 169 18.81 26.87 -6.47
N LEU A 170 17.82 27.16 -5.62
CA LEU A 170 17.79 28.40 -4.84
C LEU A 170 18.94 28.49 -3.84
N ALA A 171 19.25 27.40 -3.15
CA ALA A 171 20.40 27.37 -2.24
C ALA A 171 21.71 27.60 -2.98
N ALA A 172 21.87 27.05 -4.19
CA ALA A 172 23.04 27.29 -5.03
C ALA A 172 23.15 28.76 -5.47
N LEU A 173 22.03 29.39 -5.87
CA LEU A 173 21.99 30.82 -6.20
C LEU A 173 22.44 31.70 -5.01
N PHE A 174 21.93 31.44 -3.81
CA PHE A 174 22.32 32.20 -2.62
C PHE A 174 23.78 31.95 -2.23
N ARG A 175 24.28 30.71 -2.39
CA ARG A 175 25.69 30.39 -2.16
C ARG A 175 26.60 31.15 -3.13
N ASN A 176 26.28 31.16 -4.42
CA ASN A 176 27.06 31.85 -5.44
C ASN A 176 27.10 33.36 -5.19
N GLU A 177 25.99 33.94 -4.73
CA GLU A 177 25.96 35.35 -4.37
C GLU A 177 26.84 35.65 -3.14
N ALA A 178 26.82 34.80 -2.12
CA ALA A 178 27.72 34.93 -0.98
C ALA A 178 29.20 34.89 -1.41
N ILE A 179 29.56 33.97 -2.32
CA ILE A 179 30.90 33.90 -2.92
C ILE A 179 31.27 35.19 -3.65
N ARG A 180 30.35 35.72 -4.48
CA ARG A 180 30.55 36.97 -5.22
C ARG A 180 30.83 38.15 -4.28
N LEU A 181 30.05 38.28 -3.20
CA LEU A 181 30.21 39.33 -2.20
C LEU A 181 31.55 39.24 -1.46
N LEU A 182 31.99 38.03 -1.10
CA LEU A 182 33.28 37.80 -0.45
C LEU A 182 34.45 38.17 -1.38
N HIS A 183 34.40 37.76 -2.66
CA HIS A 183 35.43 38.12 -3.63
C HIS A 183 35.48 39.62 -3.87
N ARG A 184 34.32 40.28 -4.04
CA ARG A 184 34.25 41.74 -4.16
C ARG A 184 34.93 42.44 -2.98
N ALA A 185 34.57 42.05 -1.77
CA ALA A 185 35.14 42.65 -0.58
C ALA A 185 36.67 42.44 -0.47
N LYS A 186 37.18 41.30 -0.94
CA LYS A 186 38.63 41.07 -1.04
C LYS A 186 39.30 42.02 -2.02
N SER A 187 38.70 42.20 -3.20
CA SER A 187 39.18 43.15 -4.21
C SER A 187 39.18 44.60 -3.68
N ASP A 188 38.22 44.93 -2.81
CA ASP A 188 38.16 46.21 -2.10
C ASP A 188 39.16 46.30 -0.92
N GLY A 189 40.07 45.33 -0.78
CA GLY A 189 41.11 45.30 0.26
C GLY A 189 40.60 44.94 1.66
N LYS A 190 39.34 44.48 1.80
CA LYS A 190 38.79 44.10 3.10
C LYS A 190 39.29 42.72 3.51
N GLU A 191 39.74 42.63 4.76
CA GLU A 191 40.15 41.36 5.38
C GLU A 191 39.65 41.29 6.83
N TRP A 192 39.14 40.12 7.20
CA TRP A 192 38.52 39.91 8.51
C TRP A 192 39.32 38.98 9.40
N LYS A 193 39.12 39.13 10.73
CA LYS A 193 39.81 38.30 11.73
C LYS A 193 39.29 36.85 11.76
N SER A 194 38.09 36.58 11.26
CA SER A 194 37.48 35.25 11.26
C SER A 194 36.44 35.09 10.16
N LYS A 195 36.14 33.85 9.77
CA LYS A 195 35.08 33.53 8.80
C LYS A 195 33.73 34.08 9.24
N LYS A 196 33.41 33.99 10.54
CA LYS A 196 32.16 34.54 11.10
C LYS A 196 32.04 36.05 10.87
N LYS A 197 33.12 36.81 11.11
CA LYS A 197 33.14 38.26 10.88
C LYS A 197 33.03 38.63 9.40
N ALA A 198 33.57 37.82 8.50
CA ALA A 198 33.40 38.00 7.07
C ALA A 198 31.93 37.78 6.63
N VAL A 199 31.28 36.74 7.17
CA VAL A 199 29.86 36.46 6.90
C VAL A 199 28.95 37.57 7.44
N GLU A 200 29.15 38.01 8.70
CA GLU A 200 28.41 39.15 9.28
C GLU A 200 28.54 40.42 8.42
N ALA A 201 29.70 40.63 7.78
CA ALA A 201 29.94 41.82 6.96
C ALA A 201 29.20 41.81 5.61
N ILE A 202 28.86 40.64 5.07
CA ILE A 202 28.10 40.49 3.81
C ILE A 202 26.60 40.23 4.04
N GLU A 203 26.17 40.05 5.30
CA GLU A 203 24.82 39.64 5.68
C GLU A 203 23.73 40.51 5.05
N ASN A 204 23.85 41.84 5.18
CA ASN A 204 22.85 42.78 4.68
C ASN A 204 22.72 42.75 3.15
N GLU A 205 23.84 42.77 2.42
CA GLU A 205 23.83 42.71 0.95
C GLU A 205 23.28 41.36 0.46
N LEU A 206 23.69 40.26 1.10
CA LEU A 206 23.19 38.93 0.78
C LEU A 206 21.69 38.79 1.06
N TRP A 207 21.21 39.37 2.16
CA TRP A 207 19.79 39.35 2.49
C TRP A 207 18.95 40.16 1.50
N GLN A 208 19.42 41.33 1.07
CA GLN A 208 18.77 42.13 0.02
C GLN A 208 18.65 41.37 -1.30
N PHE A 209 19.70 40.62 -1.68
CA PHE A 209 19.63 39.74 -2.85
C PHE A 209 18.56 38.66 -2.67
N ILE A 210 18.52 37.99 -1.50
CA ILE A 210 17.50 36.98 -1.18
C ILE A 210 16.09 37.57 -1.23
N GLU A 211 15.86 38.77 -0.69
CA GLU A 211 14.56 39.45 -0.76
C GLU A 211 14.15 39.78 -2.20
N THR A 212 15.12 40.17 -3.04
CA THR A 212 14.88 40.41 -4.46
C THR A 212 14.40 39.13 -5.14
N LYS A 213 15.06 37.99 -4.87
CA LYS A 213 14.61 36.68 -5.37
C LYS A 213 13.24 36.27 -4.85
N ARG A 214 12.87 36.63 -3.62
CA ARG A 214 11.50 36.41 -3.12
C ARG A 214 10.46 37.20 -3.89
N LYS A 215 10.75 38.47 -4.18
CA LYS A 215 9.85 39.33 -4.97
C LYS A 215 9.69 38.82 -6.40
N GLU A 216 10.72 38.19 -6.97
CA GLU A 216 10.68 37.49 -8.27
C GLU A 216 9.87 36.18 -8.23
N GLY A 217 9.37 35.75 -7.06
CA GLY A 217 8.50 34.57 -6.91
C GLY A 217 9.21 33.34 -6.31
N HIS A 218 10.49 33.42 -5.97
CA HIS A 218 11.20 32.30 -5.37
C HIS A 218 10.85 32.14 -3.87
N LYS A 219 10.31 30.97 -3.50
CA LYS A 219 9.97 30.65 -2.11
C LYS A 219 11.16 30.02 -1.39
N THR A 220 11.60 30.64 -0.30
CA THR A 220 12.65 30.11 0.59
C THR A 220 12.21 30.18 2.05
N LEU A 221 12.58 29.17 2.84
CA LEU A 221 12.33 29.10 4.29
C LEU A 221 13.44 29.75 5.12
N LEU A 222 14.51 30.23 4.46
CA LEU A 222 15.63 30.87 5.13
C LEU A 222 15.16 32.14 5.87
N LYS A 223 15.57 32.36 7.11
CA LYS A 223 15.25 33.59 7.85
C LYS A 223 16.50 34.45 8.00
N GLN A 224 16.35 35.77 8.07
CA GLN A 224 17.48 36.71 8.15
C GLN A 224 18.35 36.39 9.37
N GLU A 225 17.72 36.24 10.53
CA GLU A 225 18.33 35.84 11.80
C GLU A 225 19.17 34.55 11.73
N SER A 226 18.89 33.69 10.74
CA SER A 226 19.58 32.41 10.53
C SER A 226 20.55 32.42 9.34
N LEU A 227 20.70 33.56 8.65
CA LEU A 227 21.47 33.65 7.41
C LEU A 227 22.95 33.34 7.64
N ASN A 228 23.55 33.93 8.67
CA ASN A 228 24.96 33.73 8.98
C ASN A 228 25.28 32.25 9.26
N ASP A 229 24.42 31.59 10.05
CA ASP A 229 24.56 30.16 10.33
C ASP A 229 24.32 29.31 9.09
N ALA A 230 23.40 29.70 8.21
CA ALA A 230 23.18 29.02 6.94
C ALA A 230 24.41 29.09 6.03
N VAL A 231 25.02 30.27 5.87
CA VAL A 231 26.24 30.46 5.07
C VAL A 231 27.40 29.65 5.63
N LEU A 232 27.59 29.64 6.95
CA LEU A 232 28.63 28.83 7.58
C LEU A 232 28.38 27.32 7.43
N ARG A 233 27.11 26.88 7.47
CA ARG A 233 26.75 25.49 7.17
C ARG A 233 27.01 25.13 5.71
N TRP A 234 26.67 26.01 4.76
CA TRP A 234 26.96 25.79 3.34
C TRP A 234 28.45 25.61 3.10
N ALA A 235 29.29 26.41 3.76
CA ALA A 235 30.75 26.30 3.67
C ALA A 235 31.32 24.99 4.24
N LYS A 236 30.57 24.22 5.04
CA LYS A 236 30.97 22.87 5.47
C LYS A 236 30.75 21.82 4.38
N CYS A 237 29.79 22.07 3.49
CA CYS A 237 29.36 21.12 2.46
C CYS A 237 29.81 21.52 1.04
N HIS A 238 30.34 22.73 0.87
CA HIS A 238 30.71 23.26 -0.43
C HIS A 238 32.07 23.99 -0.37
N ASP A 239 33.03 23.46 -1.12
CA ASP A 239 34.43 23.88 -1.08
C ASP A 239 34.68 25.27 -1.68
N ASP A 240 33.87 25.66 -2.67
CA ASP A 240 33.88 26.97 -3.31
C ASP A 240 33.68 28.11 -2.29
N LEU A 241 32.62 28.01 -1.48
CA LEU A 241 32.31 28.98 -0.44
C LEU A 241 33.31 28.89 0.72
N ARG A 242 33.79 27.68 1.05
CA ARG A 242 34.83 27.49 2.07
C ARG A 242 36.10 28.24 1.71
N PHE A 243 36.57 28.09 0.47
CA PHE A 243 37.75 28.76 -0.06
C PHE A 243 37.57 30.27 -0.14
N ALA A 244 36.41 30.75 -0.62
CA ALA A 244 36.09 32.17 -0.63
C ALA A 244 36.18 32.79 0.78
N LEU A 245 35.67 32.11 1.81
CA LEU A 245 35.78 32.55 3.20
C LEU A 245 37.21 32.51 3.74
N GLU A 246 38.04 31.57 3.32
CA GLU A 246 39.44 31.47 3.76
C GLU A 246 40.29 32.61 3.19
N ASN A 247 40.08 32.95 1.91
CA ASN A 247 40.84 34.00 1.22
C ASN A 247 40.64 35.41 1.80
N VAL A 248 39.52 35.63 2.48
CA VAL A 248 39.20 36.93 3.08
C VAL A 248 39.56 37.03 4.55
N VAL A 249 40.03 35.94 5.16
CA VAL A 249 40.50 35.95 6.54
C VAL A 249 41.98 36.28 6.59
N LYS A 250 42.37 37.13 7.54
CA LYS A 250 43.78 37.49 7.76
C LYS A 250 44.58 36.24 8.09
N ASN A 251 45.52 35.87 7.23
CA ASN A 251 46.53 34.88 7.57
C ASN A 251 47.41 35.47 8.68
N LYS A 252 47.50 34.79 9.83
CA LYS A 252 48.53 35.11 10.82
C LYS A 252 49.87 34.92 10.10
N LYS A 253 50.62 36.02 9.89
CA LYS A 253 52.03 35.92 9.53
C LYS A 253 52.69 35.02 10.58
N THR A 254 53.19 33.86 10.15
CA THR A 254 54.16 33.08 10.92
C THR A 254 55.32 34.04 11.20
N ARG A 255 55.54 34.40 12.47
CA ARG A 255 56.81 35.01 12.87
C ARG A 255 57.89 33.99 12.50
N ARG A 256 58.73 34.35 11.52
CA ARG A 256 60.06 33.75 11.39
C ARG A 256 60.91 34.48 12.42
N ASP A 257 61.13 33.82 13.55
CA ASP A 257 62.27 34.10 14.40
C ASP A 257 63.50 33.40 13.80
#